data_AF-A0A8J4E134-F1
#
_entry.id   AF-A0A8J4E134-F1
#
_cell.length_a   1.000
_cell.length_b   1.000
_cell.length_c   1.000
_cell.angle_alpha   90.00
_cell.angle_beta   90.00
_cell.angle_gamma   90.00
#
_symmetry.space_group_name_H-M   'P 1'
#
loop_
_entity.id
_entity.type
_entity.pdbx_description
1 polymer ?
#
loop_
_entity_poly.entity_id
_entity_poly.type
_entity_poly.pdbx_seq_one_letter_code
_entity_poly.pdbx_strand_id
1 'polypeptide(L)'
;MRLLFAIACLLLLALALTQYLRWRRVVHADGAFRCQVRLSAGCNRQLPRLRERWSRCRLRARWVGDELVVWNRPVLLTSVRLRGRICRDGVYRLTVLDVKRCGYRPVAVELELTDGSRIEVATVDAARMELVGPYLTAALKELPRAPRRRRHIRGSGS
;
A
#
# COMPACT_ATOMS: atom_id res chain seq x y z
N MET A 1 -1.82 33.29 -35.10
CA MET A 1 -1.94 33.20 -33.62
C MET A 1 -3.18 32.45 -33.15
N ARG A 2 -4.40 32.77 -33.61
CA ARG A 2 -5.65 32.05 -33.23
C ARG A 2 -5.63 30.54 -33.52
N LEU A 3 -5.09 30.14 -34.67
CA LEU A 3 -5.03 28.74 -35.09
C LEU A 3 -4.05 27.91 -34.24
N LEU A 4 -2.89 28.49 -33.87
CA LEU A 4 -1.94 27.87 -32.94
C LEU A 4 -2.54 27.72 -31.53
N PHE A 5 -3.29 28.72 -31.06
CA PHE A 5 -4.02 28.63 -29.80
C PHE A 5 -5.09 27.53 -29.83
N ALA A 6 -5.85 27.41 -30.92
CA ALA A 6 -6.84 26.36 -31.07
C ALA A 6 -6.20 24.96 -31.07
N ILE A 7 -5.09 24.77 -31.78
CA ILE A 7 -4.32 23.51 -31.78
C ILE A 7 -3.78 23.20 -30.38
N ALA A 8 -3.19 24.18 -29.70
CA ALA A 8 -2.68 24.00 -28.34
C ALA A 8 -3.78 23.61 -27.35
N CYS A 9 -4.95 24.26 -27.41
CA CYS A 9 -6.11 23.91 -26.59
C CYS A 9 -6.61 22.49 -26.88
N LEU A 10 -6.69 22.09 -28.15
CA LEU A 10 -7.09 20.74 -28.55
C LEU A 10 -6.11 19.68 -28.02
N LEU A 11 -4.81 19.92 -28.13
CA LEU A 11 -3.78 19.02 -27.59
C LEU A 11 -3.88 18.88 -26.07
N LEU A 12 -4.08 19.99 -25.35
CA LEU A 12 -4.27 19.97 -23.89
C LEU A 12 -5.55 19.23 -23.49
N LEU A 13 -6.66 19.43 -24.21
CA LEU A 13 -7.92 18.70 -23.98
C LEU A 13 -7.75 17.20 -24.23
N ALA A 14 -7.10 16.81 -25.33
CA ALA A 14 -6.82 15.41 -25.63
C ALA A 14 -5.91 14.78 -24.55
N LEU A 15 -4.88 15.50 -24.10
CA LEU A 15 -4.00 15.04 -23.02
C LEU A 15 -4.77 14.89 -21.70
N ALA A 16 -5.60 15.86 -21.35
CA ALA A 16 -6.43 15.79 -20.14
C ALA A 16 -7.43 14.63 -20.20
N LEU A 17 -8.07 14.41 -21.35
CA LEU A 17 -9.02 13.32 -21.55
C LEU A 17 -8.34 11.95 -21.45
N THR A 18 -7.18 11.77 -22.08
CA THR A 18 -6.41 10.51 -22.01
C THR A 18 -5.93 10.22 -20.58
N GLN A 19 -5.46 11.25 -19.85
CA GLN A 19 -5.12 11.12 -18.43
C GLN A 19 -6.35 10.76 -17.58
N TYR A 20 -7.49 11.40 -17.83
CA TYR A 20 -8.73 11.11 -17.12
C TYR A 20 -9.22 9.68 -17.35
N LEU A 21 -9.19 9.20 -18.58
CA LEU A 21 -9.57 7.83 -18.92
C LEU A 21 -8.63 6.80 -18.28
N ARG A 22 -7.30 7.05 -18.31
CA ARG A 22 -6.32 6.21 -17.62
C ARG A 22 -6.58 6.18 -16.11
N TRP A 23 -6.84 7.34 -15.50
CA TRP A 23 -7.19 7.43 -14.09
C TRP A 23 -8.47 6.67 -13.77
N ARG A 24 -9.52 6.82 -14.57
CA ARG A 24 -10.78 6.09 -14.39
C ARG A 24 -10.57 4.59 -14.44
N ARG A 25 -9.76 4.08 -15.38
CA ARG A 25 -9.45 2.65 -15.46
C ARG A 25 -8.73 2.16 -14.20
N VAL A 26 -7.77 2.91 -13.67
CA VAL A 26 -7.09 2.57 -12.40
C VAL A 26 -8.06 2.65 -11.22
N VAL A 27 -8.97 3.63 -11.22
CA VAL A 27 -9.92 3.86 -10.14
C VAL A 27 -10.96 2.75 -10.02
N HIS A 28 -11.41 2.24 -11.17
CA HIS A 28 -12.43 1.20 -11.29
C HIS A 28 -11.82 -0.17 -11.55
N ALA A 29 -10.50 -0.32 -11.45
CA ALA A 29 -9.87 -1.60 -11.58
C ALA A 29 -10.24 -2.45 -10.36
N ASP A 30 -10.82 -3.63 -10.57
CA ASP A 30 -11.14 -4.54 -9.47
C ASP A 30 -9.89 -4.84 -8.62
N GLY A 31 -10.07 -4.88 -7.31
CA GLY A 31 -8.98 -5.07 -6.34
C GLY A 31 -8.08 -3.86 -6.11
N ALA A 32 -8.40 -2.68 -6.67
CA ALA A 32 -7.71 -1.44 -6.33
C ALA A 32 -8.24 -0.84 -5.02
N PHE A 33 -7.34 -0.48 -4.11
CA PHE A 33 -7.68 0.09 -2.81
C PHE A 33 -6.96 1.41 -2.55
N ARG A 34 -7.51 2.23 -1.66
CA ARG A 34 -6.88 3.48 -1.22
C ARG A 34 -5.92 3.17 -0.07
N CYS A 35 -4.70 3.67 -0.13
CA CYS A 35 -3.70 3.41 0.92
C CYS A 35 -2.90 4.65 1.30
N GLN A 36 -2.13 4.52 2.37
CA GLN A 36 -0.98 5.34 2.67
C GLN A 36 0.23 4.44 2.84
N VAL A 37 1.41 4.99 2.54
CA VAL A 37 2.66 4.24 2.61
C VAL A 37 3.66 5.04 3.44
N ARG A 38 4.47 4.34 4.23
CA ARG A 38 5.68 4.87 4.86
C ARG A 38 6.84 3.90 4.71
N LEU A 39 8.04 4.41 4.86
CA LEU A 39 9.26 3.62 4.96
C LEU A 39 9.41 3.18 6.43
N SER A 40 9.59 1.89 6.71
CA SER A 40 9.89 1.42 8.08
C SER A 40 11.36 1.14 8.29
N ALA A 41 12.08 0.69 7.24
CA ALA A 41 13.52 0.47 7.31
C ALA A 41 14.20 0.59 5.93
N GLY A 42 15.48 1.00 5.95
CA GLY A 42 16.33 1.08 4.76
C GLY A 42 16.09 2.33 3.90
N CYS A 43 16.51 2.27 2.65
CA CYS A 43 16.30 3.32 1.65
C CYS A 43 15.72 2.70 0.38
N ASN A 44 14.55 3.19 -0.06
CA ASN A 44 13.91 2.71 -1.28
C ASN A 44 14.23 3.62 -2.47
N ARG A 45 14.89 3.07 -3.50
CA ARG A 45 15.25 3.83 -4.72
C ARG A 45 14.07 4.06 -5.67
N GLN A 46 13.08 3.16 -5.65
CA GLN A 46 11.89 3.25 -6.49
C GLN A 46 10.88 4.28 -5.95
N LEU A 47 10.94 4.56 -4.66
CA LEU A 47 10.15 5.58 -3.97
C LEU A 47 11.06 6.53 -3.17
N PRO A 48 11.88 7.37 -3.83
CA PRO A 48 12.84 8.23 -3.13
C PRO A 48 12.18 9.32 -2.27
N ARG A 49 10.88 9.58 -2.49
CA ARG A 49 10.08 10.51 -1.70
C ARG A 49 9.40 9.85 -0.50
N LEU A 50 9.50 8.53 -0.37
CA LEU A 50 8.98 7.82 0.80
C LEU A 50 9.84 8.18 2.00
N ARG A 51 9.17 8.44 3.12
CA ARG A 51 9.80 8.82 4.37
C ARG A 51 9.28 7.89 5.46
N GLU A 52 9.92 7.95 6.62
CA GLU A 52 9.45 7.29 7.85
C GLU A 52 8.06 7.76 8.29
N ARG A 53 7.63 8.92 7.81
CA ARG A 53 6.29 9.46 8.02
C ARG A 53 5.35 8.96 6.93
N TRP A 54 4.11 8.65 7.32
CA TRP A 54 3.03 8.36 6.38
C TRP A 54 2.91 9.40 5.28
N SER A 55 2.70 8.92 4.05
CA SER A 55 2.43 9.76 2.90
C SER A 55 1.30 10.76 3.19
N ARG A 56 1.55 12.06 2.95
CA ARG A 56 0.56 13.12 3.21
C ARG A 56 -0.72 12.98 2.38
N CYS A 57 -0.63 12.32 1.22
CA CYS A 57 -1.74 12.10 0.30
C CYS A 57 -2.18 10.64 0.33
N ARG A 58 -3.47 10.39 0.09
CA ARG A 58 -3.95 9.04 -0.19
C ARG A 58 -3.41 8.60 -1.55
N LEU A 59 -2.77 7.45 -1.57
CA LEU A 59 -2.34 6.74 -2.76
C LEU A 59 -3.42 5.72 -3.13
N ARG A 60 -3.33 5.19 -4.35
CA ARG A 60 -4.04 3.97 -4.72
C ARG A 60 -3.04 2.87 -4.94
N ALA A 61 -3.38 1.66 -4.54
CA ALA A 61 -2.56 0.49 -4.78
C ALA A 61 -3.41 -0.68 -5.26
N ARG A 62 -2.76 -1.62 -5.95
CA ARG A 62 -3.35 -2.87 -6.40
C ARG A 62 -2.24 -3.91 -6.54
N TRP A 63 -2.58 -5.16 -6.23
CA TRP A 63 -1.73 -6.30 -6.55
C TRP A 63 -1.89 -6.73 -8.01
N VAL A 64 -0.78 -6.94 -8.69
CA VAL A 64 -0.68 -7.55 -10.02
C VAL A 64 0.30 -8.72 -9.90
N GLY A 65 -0.23 -9.93 -9.70
CA GLY A 65 0.61 -11.06 -9.29
C GLY A 65 1.17 -10.85 -7.89
N ASP A 66 2.49 -10.94 -7.75
CA ASP A 66 3.27 -10.71 -6.51
C ASP A 66 3.82 -9.27 -6.40
N GLU A 67 3.41 -8.38 -7.31
CA GLU A 67 3.84 -6.98 -7.32
C GLU A 67 2.73 -6.06 -6.83
N LEU A 68 3.04 -5.20 -5.87
CA LEU A 68 2.16 -4.11 -5.45
C LEU A 68 2.42 -2.90 -6.35
N VAL A 69 1.45 -2.56 -7.18
CA VAL A 69 1.48 -1.36 -8.00
C VAL A 69 0.88 -0.21 -7.20
N VAL A 70 1.66 0.84 -6.94
CA VAL A 70 1.24 2.03 -6.21
C VAL A 70 1.22 3.23 -7.14
N TRP A 71 0.08 3.91 -7.23
CA TRP A 71 -0.10 5.11 -8.05
C TRP A 71 -0.02 6.38 -7.20
N ASN A 72 0.79 7.32 -7.66
CA ASN A 72 0.98 8.62 -7.04
C ASN A 72 0.22 9.71 -7.80
N ARG A 73 -0.92 10.13 -7.21
CA ARG A 73 -1.78 11.26 -7.63
C ARG A 73 -2.44 11.15 -9.03
N PRO A 74 -3.59 11.82 -9.23
CA PRO A 74 -4.32 11.80 -10.50
C PRO A 74 -3.62 12.53 -11.66
N VAL A 75 -2.81 13.56 -11.37
CA VAL A 75 -2.29 14.47 -12.41
C VAL A 75 -1.07 13.92 -13.15
N LEU A 76 -0.17 13.22 -12.44
CA LEU A 76 1.05 12.66 -13.04
C LEU A 76 0.98 11.15 -13.26
N LEU A 77 -0.04 10.48 -12.68
CA LEU A 77 -0.35 9.06 -12.85
C LEU A 77 0.88 8.14 -12.81
N THR A 78 1.89 8.53 -12.03
CA THR A 78 3.13 7.77 -11.93
C THR A 78 2.84 6.54 -11.09
N SER A 79 3.07 5.37 -11.69
CA SER A 79 2.96 4.08 -11.01
C SER A 79 4.35 3.57 -10.66
N VAL A 80 4.51 3.08 -9.44
CA VAL A 80 5.69 2.32 -9.04
C VAL A 80 5.26 0.88 -8.78
N ARG A 81 6.02 -0.07 -9.31
CA ARG A 81 5.83 -1.49 -9.04
C ARG A 81 6.79 -1.93 -7.95
N LEU A 82 6.25 -2.44 -6.86
CA LEU A 82 6.98 -2.84 -5.69
C LEU A 82 6.84 -4.34 -5.56
N ARG A 83 7.92 -5.06 -5.87
CA ARG A 83 7.96 -6.50 -5.65
C ARG A 83 8.37 -6.74 -4.20
N GLY A 84 7.47 -7.33 -3.44
CA GLY A 84 7.67 -7.47 -2.00
C GLY A 84 6.88 -8.62 -1.40
N ARG A 85 7.35 -9.09 -0.26
CA ARG A 85 6.73 -10.14 0.53
C ARG A 85 6.21 -9.55 1.83
N ILE A 86 5.10 -10.06 2.33
CA ILE A 86 4.58 -9.65 3.63
C ILE A 86 5.54 -10.13 4.72
N CYS A 87 5.99 -9.20 5.56
CA CYS A 87 6.74 -9.51 6.77
C CYS A 87 5.91 -10.40 7.69
N ARG A 88 6.59 -11.23 8.49
CA ARG A 88 5.95 -12.32 9.24
C ARG A 88 4.78 -11.85 10.12
N ASP A 89 4.74 -10.61 10.59
CA ASP A 89 3.71 -10.15 11.52
C ASP A 89 2.32 -10.04 10.91
N GLY A 90 2.20 -10.08 9.58
CA GLY A 90 0.92 -10.07 8.88
C GLY A 90 0.20 -8.73 9.00
N VAL A 91 -1.14 -8.75 8.97
CA VAL A 91 -1.94 -7.53 9.12
C VAL A 91 -2.05 -7.14 10.59
N TYR A 92 -1.75 -5.89 10.91
CA TYR A 92 -1.93 -5.32 12.24
C TYR A 92 -2.82 -4.07 12.19
N ARG A 93 -3.40 -3.72 13.33
CA ARG A 93 -4.29 -2.56 13.46
C ARG A 93 -3.49 -1.32 13.82
N LEU A 94 -3.91 -0.21 13.27
CA LEU A 94 -3.44 1.12 13.59
C LEU A 94 -4.57 1.91 14.26
N THR A 95 -4.21 2.99 14.94
CA THR A 95 -5.17 3.98 15.42
C THR A 95 -5.29 5.14 14.42
N VAL A 96 -6.34 5.95 14.59
CA VAL A 96 -6.53 7.18 13.80
C VAL A 96 -5.41 8.21 14.07
N LEU A 97 -4.75 8.11 15.23
CA LEU A 97 -3.60 8.95 15.59
C LEU A 97 -2.34 8.53 14.82
N ASP A 98 -2.17 7.23 14.56
CA ASP A 98 -1.02 6.70 13.84
C ASP A 98 -1.08 7.07 12.35
N VAL A 99 -2.24 6.91 11.72
CA VAL A 99 -2.42 7.17 10.29
C VAL A 99 -3.70 7.95 10.00
N LYS A 100 -3.52 9.21 9.57
CA LYS A 100 -4.65 10.07 9.22
C LYS A 100 -5.25 9.63 7.90
N ARG A 101 -6.58 9.76 7.75
CA ARG A 101 -7.28 9.53 6.46
C ARG A 101 -7.33 8.06 6.02
N CYS A 102 -7.18 7.07 6.90
CA CYS A 102 -7.44 5.65 6.61
C CYS A 102 -8.69 5.12 7.35
N GLY A 103 -9.67 5.99 7.60
CA GLY A 103 -10.90 5.66 8.32
C GLY A 103 -10.70 5.55 9.84
N TYR A 104 -11.71 5.03 10.53
CA TYR A 104 -11.72 4.89 12.00
C TYR A 104 -10.98 3.65 12.50
N ARG A 105 -10.87 2.62 11.66
CA ARG A 105 -10.16 1.36 11.95
C ARG A 105 -9.16 1.11 10.84
N PRO A 106 -8.01 1.80 10.84
CA PRO A 106 -6.98 1.55 9.87
C PRO A 106 -6.27 0.22 10.16
N VAL A 107 -5.90 -0.48 9.11
CA VAL A 107 -5.08 -1.69 9.15
C VAL A 107 -3.85 -1.49 8.29
N ALA A 108 -2.74 -2.13 8.66
CA ALA A 108 -1.50 -2.05 7.93
C ALA A 108 -0.80 -3.39 7.82
N VAL A 109 0.10 -3.47 6.85
CA VAL A 109 1.02 -4.59 6.66
C VAL A 109 2.40 -4.02 6.37
N GLU A 110 3.43 -4.67 6.91
CA GLU A 110 4.81 -4.40 6.52
C GLU A 110 5.22 -5.32 5.37
N LEU A 111 5.83 -4.74 4.34
CA LEU A 111 6.34 -5.43 3.17
C LEU A 111 7.86 -5.29 3.15
N GLU A 112 8.55 -6.42 3.00
CA GLU A 112 9.96 -6.45 2.65
C GLU A 112 10.10 -6.51 1.13
N LEU A 113 10.80 -5.53 0.56
CA LEU A 113 10.99 -5.40 -0.87
C LEU A 113 12.26 -6.11 -1.33
N THR A 114 12.37 -6.36 -2.64
CA THR A 114 13.55 -7.02 -3.23
C THR A 114 14.86 -6.26 -3.05
N ASP A 115 14.80 -4.94 -2.80
CA ASP A 115 15.98 -4.13 -2.49
C ASP A 115 16.38 -4.15 -1.00
N GLY A 116 15.70 -4.98 -0.19
CA GLY A 116 15.91 -5.10 1.25
C GLY A 116 15.29 -3.98 2.07
N SER A 117 14.70 -2.95 1.43
CA SER A 117 13.95 -1.92 2.13
C SER A 117 12.63 -2.47 2.64
N ARG A 118 12.14 -1.90 3.73
CA ARG A 118 10.84 -2.25 4.30
C ARG A 118 9.91 -1.06 4.27
N ILE A 119 8.70 -1.32 3.81
CA ILE A 119 7.65 -0.31 3.75
C ILE A 119 6.42 -0.81 4.49
N GLU A 120 5.70 0.11 5.09
CA GLU A 120 4.37 -0.19 5.63
C GLU A 120 3.31 0.40 4.72
N VAL A 121 2.27 -0.39 4.47
CA VAL A 121 1.12 0.00 3.68
C VAL A 121 -0.11 -0.05 4.59
N ALA A 122 -0.77 1.10 4.78
CA ALA A 122 -1.98 1.22 5.57
C ALA A 122 -3.20 1.48 4.69
N THR A 123 -4.35 0.89 5.05
CA THR A 123 -5.64 1.15 4.43
C THR A 123 -6.78 1.11 5.46
N VAL A 124 -8.02 1.24 4.99
CA VAL A 124 -9.23 1.01 5.78
C VAL A 124 -9.42 -0.49 5.98
N ASP A 125 -9.92 -0.92 7.15
CA ASP A 125 -10.18 -2.35 7.44
C ASP A 125 -11.06 -3.06 6.39
N ALA A 126 -12.03 -2.34 5.80
CA ALA A 126 -12.87 -2.87 4.72
C ALA A 126 -12.08 -3.31 3.46
N ALA A 127 -10.85 -2.82 3.29
CA ALA A 127 -9.95 -3.16 2.19
C ALA A 127 -8.81 -4.11 2.63
N ARG A 128 -8.97 -4.81 3.77
CA ARG A 128 -7.96 -5.71 4.33
C ARG A 128 -7.58 -6.86 3.39
N MET A 129 -8.55 -7.41 2.66
CA MET A 129 -8.30 -8.52 1.74
C MET A 129 -7.48 -8.06 0.54
N GLU A 130 -7.79 -6.88 0.01
CA GLU A 130 -7.05 -6.23 -1.06
C GLU A 130 -5.66 -5.80 -0.60
N LEU A 131 -5.51 -5.35 0.65
CA LEU A 131 -4.21 -5.01 1.23
C LEU A 131 -3.25 -6.20 1.18
N VAL A 132 -3.73 -7.37 1.57
CA VAL A 132 -2.93 -8.60 1.65
C VAL A 132 -2.73 -9.24 0.28
N GLY A 133 -3.70 -9.08 -0.63
CA GLY A 133 -3.62 -9.53 -2.02
C GLY A 133 -3.30 -11.02 -2.14
N PRO A 134 -2.26 -11.42 -2.87
CA PRO A 134 -1.94 -12.83 -3.11
C PRO A 134 -1.50 -13.58 -1.84
N TYR A 135 -1.15 -12.86 -0.78
CA TYR A 135 -0.61 -13.43 0.45
C TYR A 135 -1.68 -13.67 1.51
N LEU A 136 -2.89 -14.11 1.12
CA LEU A 136 -4.08 -14.21 1.99
C LEU A 136 -3.86 -14.89 3.33
N THR A 137 -2.90 -15.82 3.42
CA THR A 137 -2.48 -16.45 4.68
C THR A 137 -2.01 -15.44 5.73
N ALA A 138 -1.43 -14.31 5.33
CA ALA A 138 -1.05 -13.21 6.21
C ALA A 138 -2.26 -12.45 6.78
N ALA A 139 -3.40 -12.44 6.08
CA ALA A 139 -4.65 -11.92 6.62
C ALA A 139 -5.21 -12.81 7.73
N LEU A 140 -4.96 -14.12 7.66
CA LEU A 140 -5.44 -15.12 8.62
C LEU A 140 -4.61 -15.19 9.90
N LYS A 141 -3.50 -14.45 10.02
CA LYS A 141 -2.62 -14.49 11.20
C LYS A 141 -3.21 -13.88 12.48
N GLU A 142 -4.43 -13.34 12.42
CA GLU A 142 -5.28 -13.08 13.59
C GLU A 142 -5.87 -14.37 14.22
N LEU A 143 -5.55 -15.57 13.71
CA LEU A 143 -5.87 -16.82 14.40
C LEU A 143 -5.24 -16.84 15.80
N PRO A 144 -6.01 -17.20 16.85
CA PRO A 144 -5.47 -17.28 18.20
C PRO A 144 -4.25 -18.19 18.20
N ARG A 145 -3.15 -17.72 18.80
CA ARG A 145 -1.95 -18.53 19.02
C ARG A 145 -2.38 -19.87 19.61
N ALA A 146 -2.09 -20.98 18.93
CA ALA A 146 -2.30 -22.30 19.49
C ALA A 146 -1.65 -22.35 20.89
N PRO A 147 -2.37 -22.82 21.92
CA PRO A 147 -1.88 -22.77 23.30
C PRO A 147 -0.55 -23.49 23.38
N ARG A 148 0.52 -22.72 23.65
CA ARG A 148 1.86 -23.27 23.87
C ARG A 148 1.76 -24.16 25.10
N ARG A 149 2.01 -25.47 24.93
CA ARG A 149 2.17 -26.42 26.03
C ARG A 149 3.27 -25.87 26.96
N ARG A 150 2.90 -25.32 28.12
CA ARG A 150 3.88 -24.93 29.15
C ARG A 150 4.66 -26.18 29.50
N ARG A 151 5.95 -26.20 29.15
CA ARG A 151 6.86 -27.23 29.63
C ARG A 151 6.93 -27.03 31.15
N HIS A 152 6.36 -27.97 31.89
CA HIS A 152 6.41 -28.01 33.34
C HIS A 152 7.88 -28.19 33.73
N ILE A 153 8.56 -27.09 34.08
CA ILE A 153 9.90 -27.17 34.65
C ILE A 153 9.69 -27.73 36.06
N ARG A 154 9.92 -29.05 36.17
CA ARG A 154 9.99 -29.77 37.44
C ARG A 154 11.25 -29.28 38.16
N GLY A 155 11.08 -28.80 39.38
CA GLY A 155 12.17 -28.25 40.17
C GLY A 155 13.23 -29.27 40.57
N SER A 156 14.40 -28.74 40.87
CA SER A 156 15.43 -29.27 41.77
C SER A 156 16.13 -28.01 42.29
N GLY A 157 16.08 -27.62 43.57
CA GLY A 157 16.08 -28.48 44.74
C GLY A 157 17.49 -29.00 44.96
N SER A 158 18.40 -28.12 45.38
CA SER A 158 19.60 -28.36 46.20
C SER A 158 20.22 -27.01 46.55
#